data_AF-A0A0W0FYU3-F1
#
_entry.id   AF-A0A0W0FYU3-F1
#
_cell.length_a   1.000
_cell.length_b   1.000
_cell.length_c   1.000
_cell.angle_alpha   90.00
_cell.angle_beta   90.00
_cell.angle_gamma   90.00
#
_symmetry.space_group_name_H-M   'P 1'
#
loop_
_entity.id
_entity.type
_entity.pdbx_description
1 polymer ?
#
loop_
_entity_poly.entity_id
_entity_poly.type
_entity_poly.pdbx_seq_one_letter_code
_entity_poly.pdbx_strand_id
1 'polypeptide(L)'
;MILTPEIDQFIEGILSSWNSPGGVSVAVVKQHDKDGTWHVETKGYGVAQVKGGKKMDEDSLVCIASNSKIFTTVAAGLLISDESLSPRISWDTKIADILPKGVWKLADPIASSETTIVDAMSHRTGLPRHDLMYTRTDTTESIVNLIHPVLNSQMLRFITATKTPSSQALSSIPLHMAV
;
A
#
# COMPACT_ATOMS: atom_id res chain seq x y z
N MET A 1 -32.37 -3.24 -1.18
CA MET A 1 -31.19 -2.49 -1.65
C MET A 1 -30.42 -2.05 -0.43
N ILE A 2 -29.13 -2.36 -0.35
CA ILE A 2 -28.26 -2.01 0.77
C ILE A 2 -27.74 -0.58 0.62
N LEU A 3 -27.39 -0.16 -0.59
CA LEU A 3 -27.05 1.22 -0.94
C LEU A 3 -28.35 2.04 -1.07
N THR A 4 -28.89 2.49 0.05
CA THR A 4 -30.12 3.27 0.10
C THR A 4 -29.89 4.74 -0.28
N PRO A 5 -30.96 5.51 -0.61
CA PRO A 5 -30.85 6.95 -0.84
C PRO A 5 -30.22 7.73 0.33
N GLU A 6 -30.39 7.28 1.57
CA GLU A 6 -29.75 7.89 2.74
C GLU A 6 -28.23 7.69 2.72
N ILE A 7 -27.76 6.52 2.29
CA ILE A 7 -26.32 6.24 2.10
C ILE A 7 -25.77 7.05 0.93
N ASP A 8 -26.54 7.19 -0.16
CA ASP A 8 -26.16 8.03 -1.29
C ASP A 8 -25.89 9.47 -0.82
N GLN A 9 -26.85 10.07 -0.11
CA GLN A 9 -26.74 11.43 0.42
C GLN A 9 -25.58 11.57 1.40
N PHE A 10 -25.33 10.56 2.23
CA PHE A 10 -24.19 10.55 3.14
C PHE A 10 -22.85 10.58 2.38
N ILE A 11 -22.68 9.74 1.37
CA ILE A 11 -21.46 9.68 0.56
C ILE A 11 -21.25 10.98 -0.22
N GLU A 12 -22.29 11.50 -0.87
CA GLU A 12 -22.23 12.78 -1.57
C GLU A 12 -21.92 13.95 -0.62
N GLY A 13 -22.47 13.91 0.61
CA GLY A 13 -22.16 14.86 1.68
C GLY A 13 -20.69 14.81 2.11
N ILE A 14 -20.08 13.62 2.21
CA ILE A 14 -18.65 13.48 2.48
C ILE A 14 -17.83 14.07 1.33
N LEU A 15 -18.14 13.70 0.07
CA LEU A 15 -17.41 14.22 -1.09
C LEU A 15 -17.46 15.76 -1.14
N SER A 16 -18.64 16.33 -0.88
CA SER A 16 -18.84 17.78 -0.81
C SER A 16 -18.09 18.44 0.35
N SER A 17 -18.20 17.90 1.58
CA SER A 17 -17.56 18.48 2.77
C SER A 17 -16.03 18.45 2.70
N TRP A 18 -15.46 17.45 2.02
CA TRP A 18 -14.02 17.35 1.78
C TRP A 18 -13.55 18.12 0.55
N ASN A 19 -14.47 18.78 -0.16
CA ASN A 19 -14.24 19.45 -1.43
C ASN A 19 -13.47 18.54 -2.42
N SER A 20 -13.90 17.28 -2.49
CA SER A 20 -13.21 16.24 -3.23
C SER A 20 -13.24 16.53 -4.73
N PRO A 21 -12.09 16.61 -5.41
CA PRO A 21 -12.07 16.88 -6.84
C PRO A 21 -12.54 15.68 -7.68
N GLY A 22 -12.57 14.48 -7.09
CA GLY A 22 -12.96 13.23 -7.71
C GLY A 22 -14.04 12.49 -6.93
N GLY A 23 -14.32 11.28 -7.39
CA GLY A 23 -15.37 10.41 -6.88
C GLY A 23 -14.88 9.24 -6.03
N VAL A 24 -15.81 8.38 -5.66
CA VAL A 24 -15.57 7.08 -5.01
C VAL A 24 -16.46 6.01 -5.64
N SER A 25 -15.94 4.80 -5.78
CA SER A 25 -16.73 3.59 -6.10
C SER A 25 -16.93 2.79 -4.83
N VAL A 26 -18.16 2.39 -4.56
CA VAL A 26 -18.55 1.62 -3.37
C VAL A 26 -19.13 0.30 -3.82
N ALA A 27 -18.65 -0.78 -3.23
CA ALA A 27 -19.20 -2.13 -3.37
C ALA A 27 -19.63 -2.64 -1.99
N VAL A 28 -20.82 -3.19 -1.90
CA VAL A 28 -21.32 -3.85 -0.68
C VAL A 28 -21.61 -5.30 -1.01
N VAL A 29 -20.97 -6.21 -0.28
CA VAL A 29 -21.14 -7.65 -0.42
C VAL A 29 -21.71 -8.17 0.89
N LYS A 30 -22.89 -8.79 0.84
CA LYS A 30 -23.56 -9.32 2.03
C LYS A 30 -24.12 -10.71 1.73
N GLN A 31 -23.89 -11.65 2.63
CA GLN A 31 -24.56 -12.94 2.56
C GLN A 31 -26.02 -12.81 3.01
N HIS A 32 -26.93 -13.43 2.28
CA HIS A 32 -28.33 -13.58 2.68
C HIS A 32 -28.45 -14.63 3.79
N ASP A 33 -28.96 -14.19 4.95
CA ASP A 33 -29.06 -15.04 6.15
C ASP A 33 -29.96 -16.27 5.95
N LYS A 34 -30.91 -16.22 5.00
CA LYS A 34 -31.92 -17.27 4.81
C LYS A 34 -31.48 -18.41 3.89
N ASP A 35 -30.73 -18.10 2.83
CA ASP A 35 -30.38 -19.05 1.78
C ASP A 35 -28.86 -19.17 1.55
N GLY A 36 -28.05 -18.37 2.26
CA GLY A 36 -26.60 -18.36 2.15
C GLY A 36 -26.07 -17.76 0.84
N THR A 37 -26.94 -17.20 -0.01
CA THR A 37 -26.54 -16.59 -1.28
C THR A 37 -25.83 -15.25 -1.04
N TRP A 38 -24.99 -14.82 -1.99
CA TRP A 38 -24.29 -13.54 -1.90
C TRP A 38 -25.04 -12.48 -2.68
N HIS A 39 -25.37 -11.38 -1.99
CA HIS A 39 -25.92 -10.17 -2.59
C HIS A 39 -24.82 -9.13 -2.75
N VAL A 40 -24.68 -8.58 -3.96
CA VAL A 40 -23.65 -7.61 -4.31
C VAL A 40 -24.31 -6.38 -4.90
N GLU A 41 -23.95 -5.20 -4.38
CA GLU A 41 -24.35 -3.91 -4.94
C GLU A 41 -23.11 -3.05 -5.17
N THR A 42 -23.04 -2.40 -6.32
CA THR A 42 -21.97 -1.46 -6.66
C THR A 42 -22.56 -0.12 -7.09
N LYS A 43 -21.89 0.97 -6.75
CA LYS A 43 -22.26 2.31 -7.19
C LYS A 43 -21.07 3.26 -7.17
N GLY A 44 -20.98 4.09 -8.20
CA GLY A 44 -20.02 5.20 -8.26
C GLY A 44 -20.67 6.54 -7.94
N TYR A 45 -19.92 7.40 -7.25
CA TYR A 45 -20.31 8.76 -6.88
C TYR A 45 -19.23 9.73 -7.36
N GLY A 46 -19.63 10.90 -7.86
CA GLY A 46 -18.68 11.89 -8.39
C GLY A 46 -18.04 11.47 -9.73
N VAL A 47 -16.78 11.90 -9.96
CA VAL A 47 -16.07 11.71 -11.23
C VAL A 47 -14.76 10.95 -11.07
N ALA A 48 -14.48 10.02 -11.97
CA ALA A 48 -13.19 9.33 -12.09
C ALA A 48 -12.11 10.23 -12.70
N GLN A 49 -12.52 11.23 -13.50
CA GLN A 49 -11.60 12.15 -14.17
C GLN A 49 -12.05 13.60 -13.96
N VAL A 50 -11.22 14.37 -13.24
CA VAL A 50 -11.45 15.81 -13.02
C VAL A 50 -11.53 16.57 -14.34
N LYS A 51 -10.63 16.21 -15.27
CA LYS A 51 -10.64 16.70 -16.66
C LYS A 51 -11.40 15.69 -17.52
N GLY A 52 -12.49 16.12 -18.15
CA GLY A 52 -13.31 15.27 -19.01
C GLY A 52 -14.58 14.72 -18.35
N GLY A 53 -14.70 14.82 -17.01
CA GLY A 53 -15.96 14.58 -16.30
C GLY A 53 -16.49 13.15 -16.38
N LYS A 54 -15.63 12.16 -16.69
CA LYS A 54 -16.02 10.75 -16.66
C LYS A 54 -16.56 10.43 -15.27
N LYS A 55 -17.81 9.98 -15.19
CA LYS A 55 -18.42 9.56 -13.91
C LYS A 55 -17.65 8.38 -13.33
N MET A 56 -17.63 8.31 -12.01
CA MET A 56 -17.13 7.14 -11.31
C MET A 56 -18.14 5.99 -11.47
N ASP A 57 -17.65 4.77 -11.67
CA ASP A 57 -18.42 3.53 -11.83
C ASP A 57 -17.65 2.35 -11.20
N GLU A 58 -18.25 1.17 -11.19
CA GLU A 58 -17.66 -0.07 -10.66
C GLU A 58 -16.38 -0.51 -11.40
N ASP A 59 -16.20 -0.08 -12.64
CA ASP A 59 -15.06 -0.42 -13.49
C ASP A 59 -13.94 0.63 -13.44
N SER A 60 -14.12 1.71 -12.67
CA SER A 60 -13.16 2.78 -12.56
C SER A 60 -11.94 2.36 -11.74
N LEU A 61 -10.76 2.42 -12.34
CA LEU A 61 -9.51 2.05 -11.69
C LEU A 61 -8.96 3.19 -10.82
N VAL A 62 -8.73 2.88 -9.56
CA VAL A 62 -8.11 3.78 -8.57
C VAL A 62 -6.92 3.11 -7.90
N CYS A 63 -5.97 3.92 -7.43
CA CYS A 63 -4.86 3.41 -6.64
C CYS A 63 -5.34 3.10 -5.22
N ILE A 64 -5.13 1.86 -4.77
CA ILE A 64 -5.59 1.39 -3.45
C ILE A 64 -4.54 1.56 -2.33
N ALA A 65 -3.38 2.13 -2.67
CA ALA A 65 -2.28 2.44 -1.75
C ALA A 65 -1.94 1.27 -0.81
N SER A 66 -1.97 1.49 0.51
CA SER A 66 -1.61 0.49 1.53
C SER A 66 -2.46 -0.78 1.50
N ASN A 67 -3.66 -0.78 0.91
CA ASN A 67 -4.41 -2.02 0.72
C ASN A 67 -3.68 -3.03 -0.18
N SER A 68 -2.69 -2.58 -0.97
CA SER A 68 -1.80 -3.47 -1.74
C SER A 68 -1.03 -4.45 -0.84
N LYS A 69 -0.78 -4.12 0.44
CA LYS A 69 -0.11 -5.00 1.41
C LYS A 69 -0.88 -6.31 1.63
N ILE A 70 -2.21 -6.29 1.54
CA ILE A 70 -3.04 -7.50 1.68
C ILE A 70 -2.71 -8.47 0.54
N PHE A 71 -2.61 -7.97 -0.69
CA PHE A 71 -2.23 -8.79 -1.85
C PHE A 71 -0.83 -9.36 -1.72
N THR A 72 0.15 -8.58 -1.24
CA THR A 72 1.49 -9.07 -0.95
C THR A 72 1.48 -10.20 0.10
N THR A 73 0.67 -10.04 1.16
CA THR A 73 0.54 -11.05 2.23
C THR A 73 -0.12 -12.33 1.71
N VAL A 74 -1.19 -12.21 0.92
CA VAL A 74 -1.86 -13.35 0.29
C VAL A 74 -0.91 -14.08 -0.66
N ALA A 75 -0.16 -13.37 -1.50
CA ALA A 75 0.82 -13.97 -2.39
C ALA A 75 1.91 -14.73 -1.62
N ALA A 76 2.42 -14.17 -0.53
CA ALA A 76 3.37 -14.86 0.34
C ALA A 76 2.76 -16.12 1.00
N GLY A 77 1.50 -16.04 1.45
CA GLY A 77 0.79 -17.18 2.02
C GLY A 77 0.56 -18.30 1.02
N LEU A 78 0.24 -17.97 -0.23
CA LEU A 78 0.14 -18.95 -1.33
C LEU A 78 1.49 -19.62 -1.59
N LEU A 79 2.59 -18.86 -1.61
CA LEU A 79 3.93 -19.40 -1.78
C LEU A 79 4.34 -20.32 -0.63
N ILE A 80 4.06 -19.95 0.63
CA ILE A 80 4.31 -20.79 1.81
C ILE A 80 3.49 -22.08 1.78
N SER A 81 2.27 -22.01 1.24
CA SER A 81 1.36 -23.15 1.14
C SER A 81 1.69 -24.07 -0.04
N ASP A 82 2.49 -23.61 -1.00
CA ASP A 82 2.90 -24.40 -2.15
C ASP A 82 3.85 -25.52 -1.71
N GLU A 83 3.35 -26.77 -1.78
CA GLU A 83 4.12 -27.94 -1.39
C GLU A 83 5.28 -28.26 -2.33
N SER A 84 5.25 -27.73 -3.55
CA SER A 84 6.32 -27.91 -4.55
C SER A 84 7.54 -27.02 -4.30
N LEU A 85 7.41 -26.00 -3.45
CA LEU A 85 8.49 -25.10 -3.11
C LEU A 85 9.63 -25.85 -2.39
N SER A 86 10.84 -25.76 -2.93
CA SER A 86 12.04 -26.37 -2.36
C SER A 86 13.21 -25.37 -2.35
N PRO A 87 13.80 -25.06 -1.18
CA PRO A 87 13.43 -25.56 0.13
C PRO A 87 12.07 -25.01 0.59
N ARG A 88 11.37 -25.78 1.44
CA ARG A 88 10.12 -25.31 2.07
C ARG A 88 10.43 -24.15 3.02
N ILE A 89 9.53 -23.18 3.05
CA ILE A 89 9.57 -22.04 3.98
C ILE A 89 8.27 -22.00 4.78
N SER A 90 8.32 -21.30 5.91
CA SER A 90 7.20 -21.04 6.81
C SER A 90 7.20 -19.57 7.22
N TRP A 91 6.13 -19.10 7.86
CA TRP A 91 6.06 -17.75 8.40
C TRP A 91 7.20 -17.41 9.39
N ASP A 92 7.72 -18.42 10.10
CA ASP A 92 8.84 -18.30 11.03
C ASP A 92 10.22 -18.40 10.36
N THR A 93 10.27 -18.61 9.04
CA THR A 93 11.54 -18.64 8.32
C THR A 93 12.18 -17.25 8.36
N LYS A 94 13.48 -17.20 8.68
CA LYS A 94 14.26 -15.97 8.75
C LYS A 94 14.50 -15.41 7.35
N ILE A 95 14.33 -14.10 7.18
CA ILE A 95 14.56 -13.43 5.89
C ILE A 95 16.01 -13.62 5.41
N ALA A 96 16.97 -13.62 6.34
CA ALA A 96 18.39 -13.83 6.08
C ALA A 96 18.76 -15.24 5.55
N ASP A 97 17.85 -16.21 5.68
CA ASP A 97 18.03 -17.57 5.18
C ASP A 97 17.47 -17.75 3.76
N ILE A 98 16.58 -16.85 3.33
CA ILE A 98 15.92 -16.89 2.02
C ILE A 98 16.67 -16.02 1.01
N LEU A 99 17.07 -14.82 1.44
CA LEU A 99 17.73 -13.86 0.55
C LEU A 99 19.23 -14.17 0.38
N PRO A 100 19.84 -13.78 -0.76
CA PRO A 100 21.28 -13.91 -0.96
C PRO A 100 22.07 -13.26 0.18
N LYS A 101 23.22 -13.87 0.53
CA LYS A 101 24.03 -13.38 1.65
C LYS A 101 24.47 -11.94 1.42
N GLY A 102 24.33 -11.12 2.45
CA GLY A 102 24.68 -9.71 2.43
C GLY A 102 23.62 -8.78 1.83
N VAL A 103 22.48 -9.30 1.34
CA VAL A 103 21.36 -8.48 0.81
C VAL A 103 20.42 -8.01 1.93
N TRP A 104 20.18 -8.86 2.94
CA TRP A 104 19.40 -8.45 4.11
C TRP A 104 20.33 -8.01 5.23
N LYS A 105 20.34 -6.71 5.51
CA LYS A 105 21.11 -6.13 6.62
C LYS A 105 20.39 -4.92 7.17
N LEU A 106 19.96 -5.04 8.41
CA LEU A 106 19.41 -3.94 9.18
C LEU A 106 20.52 -3.32 10.02
N ALA A 107 20.22 -2.18 10.61
CA ALA A 107 21.16 -1.52 11.50
C ALA A 107 21.36 -2.29 12.82
N ASP A 108 20.30 -2.92 13.34
CA ASP A 108 20.37 -3.83 14.47
C ASP A 108 20.82 -5.22 13.98
N PRO A 109 21.95 -5.77 14.47
CA PRO A 109 22.41 -7.10 14.12
C PRO A 109 21.44 -8.22 14.50
N ILE A 110 20.71 -8.07 15.62
CA ILE A 110 19.71 -9.05 16.05
C ILE A 110 18.53 -9.01 15.10
N ALA A 111 18.00 -7.82 14.79
CA ALA A 111 16.93 -7.72 13.79
C ALA A 111 17.38 -8.26 12.42
N SER A 112 18.65 -8.04 12.04
CA SER A 112 19.21 -8.59 10.80
C SER A 112 19.20 -10.12 10.77
N SER A 113 19.54 -10.79 11.88
CA SER A 113 19.63 -12.26 11.91
C SER A 113 18.32 -12.95 12.27
N GLU A 114 17.44 -12.29 13.03
CA GLU A 114 16.25 -12.91 13.63
C GLU A 114 14.93 -12.51 12.97
N THR A 115 14.88 -11.48 12.12
CA THR A 115 13.62 -11.10 11.44
C THR A 115 13.08 -12.26 10.61
N THR A 116 11.87 -12.69 10.96
CA THR A 116 11.10 -13.71 10.22
C THR A 116 10.22 -13.08 9.13
N ILE A 117 9.63 -13.92 8.26
CA ILE A 117 8.62 -13.45 7.29
C ILE A 117 7.44 -12.80 8.03
N VAL A 118 6.95 -13.39 9.12
CA VAL A 118 5.85 -12.79 9.88
C VAL A 118 6.24 -11.46 10.49
N ASP A 119 7.46 -11.31 11.03
CA ASP A 119 7.92 -10.02 11.55
C ASP A 119 7.96 -8.94 10.46
N ALA A 120 8.42 -9.29 9.24
CA ALA A 120 8.42 -8.38 8.10
C ALA A 120 7.01 -7.93 7.69
N MET A 121 6.06 -8.86 7.62
CA MET A 121 4.68 -8.58 7.21
C MET A 121 3.83 -7.91 8.29
N SER A 122 4.26 -7.96 9.56
CA SER A 122 3.54 -7.41 10.71
C SER A 122 4.21 -6.18 11.33
N HIS A 123 5.12 -5.53 10.58
CA HIS A 123 5.78 -4.28 10.99
C HIS A 123 6.64 -4.42 12.27
N ARG A 124 7.32 -5.55 12.45
CA ARG A 124 8.15 -5.87 13.64
C ARG A 124 9.66 -5.88 13.38
N THR A 125 10.11 -5.37 12.24
CA THR A 125 11.52 -5.38 11.84
C THR A 125 12.39 -4.32 12.54
N GLY A 126 11.77 -3.33 13.18
CA GLY A 126 12.47 -2.18 13.75
C GLY A 126 12.97 -1.16 12.71
N LEU A 127 12.58 -1.30 11.44
CA LEU A 127 12.92 -0.32 10.41
C LEU A 127 12.25 1.04 10.68
N PRO A 128 12.99 2.16 10.59
CA PRO A 128 12.39 3.49 10.66
C PRO A 128 11.61 3.81 9.38
N ARG A 129 10.91 4.94 9.40
CA ARG A 129 10.14 5.47 8.27
C ARG A 129 10.99 5.61 7.00
N HIS A 130 10.37 5.32 5.87
CA HIS A 130 11.00 5.25 4.56
C HIS A 130 10.06 5.66 3.42
N ASP A 131 9.14 6.59 3.73
CA ASP A 131 8.03 7.03 2.89
C ASP A 131 8.42 7.68 1.56
N LEU A 132 9.71 7.88 1.28
CA LEU A 132 10.20 8.44 0.01
C LEU A 132 11.46 7.71 -0.47
N MET A 133 11.68 6.47 0.00
CA MET A 133 12.95 5.80 -0.25
C MET A 133 13.14 5.35 -1.71
N TYR A 134 12.08 5.27 -2.51
CA TYR A 134 12.16 4.75 -3.87
C TYR A 134 11.31 5.56 -4.85
N THR A 135 11.64 5.42 -6.13
CA THR A 135 10.97 6.02 -7.28
C THR A 135 10.52 4.93 -8.25
N ARG A 136 9.75 5.31 -9.28
CA ARG A 136 9.29 4.38 -10.32
C ARG A 136 10.42 3.76 -11.16
N THR A 137 11.61 4.33 -11.12
CA THR A 137 12.78 3.85 -11.90
C THR A 137 13.70 2.93 -11.09
N ASP A 138 13.43 2.77 -9.79
CA ASP A 138 14.23 1.90 -8.93
C ASP A 138 13.95 0.41 -9.20
N THR A 139 14.98 -0.41 -9.01
CA THR A 139 14.88 -1.88 -9.09
C THR A 139 14.69 -2.45 -7.69
N THR A 140 14.19 -3.68 -7.60
CA THR A 140 14.10 -4.38 -6.30
C THR A 140 15.46 -4.41 -5.58
N GLU A 141 16.53 -4.65 -6.32
CA GLU A 141 17.89 -4.66 -5.79
C GLU A 141 18.31 -3.28 -5.27
N SER A 142 18.03 -2.19 -6.01
CA SER A 142 18.35 -0.84 -5.54
C SER A 142 17.59 -0.50 -4.27
N ILE A 143 16.30 -0.86 -4.19
CA ILE A 143 15.46 -0.62 -3.00
C ILE A 143 15.97 -1.40 -1.79
N VAL A 144 16.31 -2.68 -1.95
CA VAL A 144 16.81 -3.48 -0.83
C VAL A 144 18.15 -2.93 -0.32
N ASN A 145 19.04 -2.50 -1.22
CA ASN A 145 20.30 -1.87 -0.83
C ASN A 145 20.09 -0.55 -0.07
N LEU A 146 18.96 0.15 -0.25
CA LEU A 146 18.61 1.35 0.51
C LEU A 146 18.12 1.05 1.93
N ILE A 147 17.83 -0.20 2.29
CA ILE A 147 17.44 -0.61 3.64
C ILE A 147 18.67 -0.67 4.57
N HIS A 148 19.86 -0.90 4.01
CA HIS A 148 21.12 -1.01 4.75
C HIS A 148 21.51 0.24 5.58
N PRO A 149 21.42 1.48 5.05
CA PRO A 149 21.95 2.66 5.70
C PRO A 149 20.89 3.49 6.45
N VAL A 150 19.66 3.01 6.66
CA VAL A 150 18.54 3.86 7.18
C VAL A 150 18.74 4.33 8.64
N LEU A 151 19.89 4.08 9.27
CA LEU A 151 20.28 4.83 10.48
C LEU A 151 21.06 6.11 10.25
N ASN A 152 21.51 6.46 9.04
CA ASN A 152 22.20 7.72 8.83
C ASN A 152 21.92 8.33 7.44
N SER A 153 21.22 9.47 7.42
CA SER A 153 21.31 10.55 6.40
C SER A 153 20.37 10.63 5.16
N GLN A 154 19.31 9.85 4.99
CA GLN A 154 18.37 10.11 3.86
C GLN A 154 17.47 11.37 4.07
N MET A 155 17.37 11.89 5.30
CA MET A 155 16.86 13.26 5.54
C MET A 155 17.72 14.36 4.88
N LEU A 156 18.98 14.09 4.51
CA LEU A 156 19.89 15.12 3.97
C LEU A 156 19.76 15.35 2.45
N ARG A 157 19.27 14.38 1.67
CA ARG A 157 19.10 14.57 0.21
C ARG A 157 18.02 15.60 -0.13
N PHE A 158 17.05 15.80 0.76
CA PHE A 158 15.99 16.79 0.58
C PHE A 158 16.34 18.18 1.12
N ILE A 159 17.03 18.30 2.27
CA ILE A 159 17.45 19.61 2.81
C ILE A 159 18.38 20.35 1.84
N THR A 160 19.13 19.61 1.02
CA THR A 160 20.02 20.20 0.01
C THR A 160 19.28 20.62 -1.27
N ALA A 161 18.09 20.04 -1.55
CA ALA A 161 17.30 20.33 -2.75
C ALA A 161 16.23 21.43 -2.55
N THR A 162 15.84 21.74 -1.32
CA THR A 162 14.76 22.71 -1.02
C THR A 162 15.24 24.07 -0.53
N LYS A 163 16.48 24.49 -0.83
CA LYS A 163 17.01 25.79 -0.40
C LYS A 163 16.41 27.03 -1.11
N THR A 164 15.30 26.88 -1.82
CA THR A 164 14.48 27.99 -2.29
C THR A 164 13.00 27.63 -2.21
N PRO A 165 12.21 28.22 -1.31
CA PRO A 165 10.77 27.99 -1.27
C PRO A 165 10.10 28.85 -2.34
N SER A 166 9.66 28.24 -3.44
CA SER A 166 8.62 28.80 -4.30
C SER A 166 7.32 28.00 -4.09
N SER A 167 6.19 28.70 -3.99
CA SER A 167 4.89 28.12 -3.64
C SER A 167 4.35 27.10 -4.65
N GLN A 168 5.02 26.91 -5.78
CA GLN A 168 4.69 25.91 -6.81
C GLN A 168 5.15 24.49 -6.47
N ALA A 169 6.06 24.30 -5.51
CA ALA A 169 6.57 22.96 -5.17
C ALA A 169 5.59 22.09 -4.36
N LEU A 170 4.56 22.69 -3.75
CA LEU A 170 3.57 21.96 -2.94
C LEU A 170 2.45 21.32 -3.78
N SER A 171 2.21 21.78 -5.02
CA SER A 171 1.15 21.26 -5.88
C SER A 171 1.53 20.02 -6.69
N SER A 172 2.81 19.62 -6.65
CA SER A 172 3.36 18.48 -7.40
C SER A 172 3.68 17.26 -6.54
N ILE A 173 3.36 17.30 -5.23
CA ILE A 173 3.54 16.15 -4.34
C ILE A 173 2.53 15.08 -4.76
N PRO A 174 2.95 13.92 -5.31
CA PRO A 174 2.03 12.84 -5.59
C PRO A 174 1.43 12.37 -4.28
N LEU A 175 0.10 12.26 -4.24
CA LEU A 175 -0.69 11.75 -3.11
C LEU A 175 -0.50 10.22 -2.92
N HIS A 176 0.69 9.73 -3.22
CA HIS A 176 1.09 8.34 -3.05
C HIS A 176 2.23 8.34 -2.06
N MET A 177 1.91 7.93 -0.84
CA MET A 177 2.67 6.95 -0.06
C MET A 177 2.06 6.90 1.33
N ALA A 178 1.16 5.93 1.51
CA ALA A 178 0.87 5.40 2.84
C ALA A 178 1.80 4.20 3.00
N VAL A 179 2.90 4.38 3.72
CA VAL A 179 3.66 3.27 4.31
C VAL A 179 2.98 2.87 5.61
#